data_AF-A0A5C8DP32-F1
#
_entry.id   AF-A0A5C8DP32-F1
#
_cell.length_a   1.000
_cell.length_b   1.000
_cell.length_c   1.000
_cell.angle_alpha   90.00
_cell.angle_beta   90.00
_cell.angle_gamma   90.00
#
_symmetry.space_group_name_H-M   'P 1'
#
loop_
_entity.id
_entity.type
_entity.pdbx_description
1 polymer ?
#
loop_
_entity_poly.entity_id
_entity_poly.type
_entity_poly.pdbx_seq_one_letter_code
_entity_poly.pdbx_strand_id
1 'polypeptide(L)'
;MNDNQKLIIRHRLGLALQKLLEQNKQAPAKNAVNSLHQLATAADIEYYIVQNVSAGKKDPQFTTLVSIASGFNIPLSELIAHFETITDEAALKQIEQQKKNAKKKAKRK
;
A
#
# COMPACT_ATOMS: atom_id res chain seq x y z
N MET A 1 19.45 3.06 -9.08
CA MET A 1 18.50 2.18 -8.37
C MET A 1 18.13 1.03 -9.30
N ASN A 2 18.38 -0.22 -8.89
CA ASN A 2 18.09 -1.39 -9.73
C ASN A 2 16.60 -1.80 -9.65
N ASP A 3 16.15 -2.65 -10.58
CA ASP A 3 14.73 -3.03 -10.67
C ASP A 3 14.24 -3.80 -9.45
N ASN A 4 15.12 -4.56 -8.78
CA ASN A 4 14.79 -5.27 -7.57
C ASN A 4 14.55 -4.32 -6.38
N GLN A 5 15.38 -3.29 -6.23
CA GLN A 5 15.19 -2.24 -5.24
C GLN A 5 13.88 -1.49 -5.49
N LYS A 6 13.58 -1.14 -6.74
CA LYS A 6 12.32 -0.47 -7.10
C LYS A 6 11.12 -1.34 -6.71
N LEU A 7 11.20 -2.64 -6.96
CA LEU A 7 10.17 -3.59 -6.56
C LEU A 7 9.99 -3.62 -5.03
N ILE A 8 11.08 -3.70 -4.27
CA ILE A 8 11.05 -3.68 -2.80
C ILE A 8 10.38 -2.40 -2.30
N ILE A 9 10.77 -1.23 -2.81
CA ILE A 9 10.18 0.06 -2.39
C ILE A 9 8.67 0.11 -2.65
N ARG A 10 8.20 -0.36 -3.81
CA ARG A 10 6.75 -0.40 -4.11
C ARG A 10 5.99 -1.29 -3.13
N HIS A 11 6.56 -2.43 -2.77
CA HIS A 11 5.96 -3.33 -1.79
C HIS A 11 6.00 -2.76 -0.38
N ARG A 12 7.07 -2.04 0.00
CA ARG A 12 7.13 -1.32 1.28
C ARG A 12 6.02 -0.29 1.39
N LEU A 13 5.82 0.50 0.34
CA LEU A 13 4.70 1.43 0.29
C LEU A 13 3.36 0.72 0.44
N GLY A 14 3.14 -0.37 -0.31
CA GLY A 14 1.90 -1.15 -0.20
C GLY A 14 1.64 -1.67 1.22
N LEU A 15 2.67 -2.16 1.90
CA LEU A 15 2.60 -2.58 3.31
C LEU A 15 2.32 -1.43 4.27
N ALA A 16 2.90 -0.25 4.04
CA ALA A 16 2.62 0.93 4.85
C ALA A 16 1.14 1.31 4.79
N LEU A 17 0.55 1.31 3.57
CA LEU A 17 -0.88 1.55 3.39
C LEU A 17 -1.74 0.51 4.11
N GLN A 18 -1.35 -0.77 4.05
CA GLN A 18 -2.05 -1.84 4.75
C GLN A 18 -2.01 -1.66 6.27
N LYS A 19 -0.85 -1.33 6.84
CA LYS A 19 -0.73 -1.06 8.27
C LYS A 19 -1.57 0.14 8.72
N LEU A 20 -1.58 1.23 7.94
CA LEU A 20 -2.43 2.39 8.23
C LEU A 20 -3.92 2.01 8.25
N LEU A 21 -4.38 1.22 7.27
CA LEU A 21 -5.76 0.73 7.25
C LEU A 21 -6.07 -0.17 8.44
N GLU A 22 -5.12 -1.01 8.88
CA GLU A 22 -5.27 -1.85 10.07
C GLU A 22 -5.33 -1.03 11.36
N GLN A 23 -4.50 -0.01 11.50
CA GLN A 23 -4.53 0.92 12.63
C GLN A 23 -5.89 1.64 12.73
N ASN A 24 -6.40 2.13 11.59
CA ASN A 24 -7.71 2.78 11.51
C ASN A 24 -8.87 1.84 11.86
N LYS A 25 -8.73 0.52 11.67
CA LYS A 25 -9.72 -0.46 12.12
C LYS A 25 -9.72 -0.67 13.63
N GLN A 26 -8.54 -0.59 14.26
CA GLN A 26 -8.37 -0.84 15.69
C GLN A 26 -8.78 0.37 16.54
N ALA A 27 -8.55 1.58 16.03
CA ALA A 27 -8.96 2.83 16.67
C ALA A 27 -9.80 3.68 15.69
N PRO A 28 -11.07 3.32 15.47
CA PRO A 28 -11.91 4.00 14.49
C PRO A 28 -12.22 5.43 14.95
N ALA A 29 -11.48 6.41 14.44
CA ALA A 29 -11.90 7.80 14.46
C ALA A 29 -13.15 7.97 13.59
N LYS A 30 -13.97 9.00 13.87
CA LYS A 30 -15.32 9.18 13.29
C LYS A 30 -15.38 9.23 11.75
N ASN A 31 -14.25 9.33 11.04
CA ASN A 31 -14.15 9.27 9.57
C ASN A 31 -12.90 8.50 9.10
N ALA A 32 -12.42 7.52 9.88
CA ALA A 32 -11.20 6.81 9.55
C ALA A 32 -11.39 5.89 8.33
N VAL A 33 -10.53 6.05 7.33
CA VAL A 33 -10.48 5.17 6.17
C VAL A 33 -9.96 3.80 6.58
N ASN A 34 -10.77 2.75 6.41
CA ASN A 34 -10.46 1.39 6.87
C ASN A 34 -10.40 0.34 5.74
N SER A 35 -10.68 0.76 4.50
CA SER A 35 -10.58 -0.08 3.31
C SER A 35 -9.97 0.67 2.13
N LEU A 36 -9.42 -0.07 1.16
CA LEU A 36 -8.88 0.51 -0.06
C LEU A 36 -9.94 1.24 -0.91
N HIS A 37 -11.20 0.83 -0.82
CA HIS A 37 -12.30 1.47 -1.54
C HIS A 37 -12.66 2.82 -0.94
N GLN A 38 -12.73 2.90 0.40
CA GLN A 38 -12.86 4.16 1.11
C GLN A 38 -11.66 5.08 0.84
N LEU A 39 -10.44 4.51 0.82
CA LEU A 39 -9.23 5.29 0.51
C LEU A 39 -9.30 5.89 -0.88
N ALA A 40 -9.69 5.11 -1.88
CA ALA A 40 -9.86 5.58 -3.25
C ALA A 40 -10.86 6.74 -3.34
N THR A 41 -11.99 6.62 -2.63
CA THR A 41 -13.03 7.65 -2.58
C THR A 41 -12.52 8.91 -1.88
N ALA A 42 -11.87 8.78 -0.73
CA ALA A 42 -11.35 9.90 0.05
C ALA A 42 -10.16 10.61 -0.64
N ALA A 43 -9.35 9.86 -1.40
CA ALA A 43 -8.23 10.39 -2.16
C ALA A 43 -8.61 10.88 -3.57
N ASP A 44 -9.88 10.76 -3.97
CA ASP A 44 -10.39 11.10 -5.31
C ASP A 44 -9.56 10.47 -6.45
N ILE A 45 -9.26 9.17 -6.32
CA ILE A 45 -8.51 8.39 -7.31
C ILE A 45 -9.19 7.07 -7.58
N GLU A 46 -9.01 6.54 -8.79
CA GLU A 46 -9.62 5.27 -9.16
C GLU A 46 -9.15 4.12 -8.25
N TYR A 47 -10.10 3.31 -7.82
CA TYR A 47 -9.83 2.14 -6.97
C TYR A 47 -8.76 1.21 -7.55
N TYR A 48 -8.74 1.03 -8.88
CA TYR A 48 -7.74 0.21 -9.56
C TYR A 48 -6.30 0.72 -9.35
N ILE A 49 -6.10 2.04 -9.29
CA ILE A 49 -4.81 2.66 -9.01
C ILE A 49 -4.38 2.33 -7.58
N VAL A 50 -5.25 2.60 -6.60
CA VAL A 50 -5.01 2.31 -5.18
C VAL A 50 -4.72 0.82 -4.96
N GLN A 51 -5.50 -0.05 -5.60
CA GLN A 51 -5.31 -1.49 -5.52
C GLN A 51 -3.92 -1.90 -6.03
N ASN A 52 -3.48 -1.39 -7.18
CA ASN A 52 -2.17 -1.75 -7.73
C ASN A 52 -0.99 -1.17 -6.93
N VAL A 53 -1.14 0.04 -6.39
CA VAL A 53 -0.13 0.64 -5.49
C VAL A 53 -0.04 -0.16 -4.20
N SER A 54 -1.18 -0.47 -3.57
CA SER A 54 -1.23 -1.26 -2.33
C SER A 54 -0.67 -2.69 -2.49
N ALA A 55 -0.73 -3.23 -3.71
CA ALA A 55 -0.17 -4.54 -4.04
C ALA A 55 1.31 -4.50 -4.48
N GLY A 56 1.95 -3.33 -4.53
CA GLY A 56 3.33 -3.16 -5.01
C GLY A 56 3.50 -3.32 -6.53
N LYS A 57 2.42 -3.35 -7.29
CA LYS A 57 2.43 -3.59 -8.75
C LYS A 57 2.70 -2.34 -9.57
N LYS A 58 2.34 -1.16 -9.04
CA LYS A 58 2.48 0.13 -9.73
C LYS A 58 3.26 1.10 -8.85
N ASP A 59 4.14 1.85 -9.51
CA ASP A 59 4.83 2.99 -8.94
C ASP A 59 3.91 4.22 -9.01
N PRO A 60 3.45 4.78 -7.88
CA PRO A 60 2.61 5.97 -7.91
C PRO A 60 3.44 7.21 -8.28
N GLN A 61 2.81 8.15 -8.99
CA GLN A 61 3.40 9.48 -9.14
C GLN A 61 3.31 10.23 -7.80
N PHE A 62 4.14 11.26 -7.65
CA PHE A 62 4.14 12.09 -6.44
C PHE A 62 2.76 12.68 -6.13
N THR A 63 2.04 13.17 -7.14
CA THR A 63 0.65 13.65 -7.00
C THR A 63 -0.28 12.57 -6.45
N THR A 64 -0.15 11.33 -6.92
CA THR A 64 -0.90 10.19 -6.38
C THR A 64 -0.57 9.91 -4.92
N LEU A 65 0.70 10.04 -4.51
CA LEU A 65 1.09 9.90 -3.10
C LEU A 65 0.46 10.99 -2.22
N VAL A 66 0.45 12.25 -2.71
CA VAL A 66 -0.21 13.37 -2.03
C VAL A 66 -1.71 13.12 -1.89
N SER A 67 -2.37 12.65 -2.96
CA SER A 67 -3.79 12.27 -2.92
C SER A 67 -4.05 11.16 -1.90
N ILE A 68 -3.22 10.11 -1.88
CA ILE A 68 -3.34 9.00 -0.92
C ILE A 68 -3.20 9.50 0.52
N ALA A 69 -2.19 10.33 0.82
CA ALA A 69 -2.01 10.91 2.15
C ALA A 69 -3.23 11.77 2.56
N SER A 70 -3.73 12.59 1.63
CA SER A 70 -4.94 13.40 1.83
C SER A 70 -6.17 12.53 2.10
N GLY A 71 -6.29 11.38 1.43
CA GLY A 71 -7.37 10.41 1.66
C GLY A 71 -7.32 9.75 3.04
N PHE A 72 -6.13 9.61 3.63
CA PHE A 72 -5.98 9.23 5.03
C PHE A 72 -6.17 10.39 6.02
N ASN A 73 -6.34 11.61 5.52
CA ASN A 73 -6.37 12.85 6.30
C ASN A 73 -5.10 13.06 7.14
N ILE A 74 -3.94 12.71 6.58
CA ILE A 74 -2.62 12.90 7.19
C ILE A 74 -1.71 13.71 6.25
N PRO A 75 -0.73 14.46 6.77
CA PRO A 75 0.29 15.08 5.94
C PRO A 75 1.15 14.01 5.24
N LEU A 76 1.70 14.36 4.07
CA LEU A 76 2.57 13.44 3.32
C LEU A 76 3.78 12.98 4.15
N SER A 77 4.33 13.84 5.00
CA SER A 77 5.45 13.50 5.90
C SER A 77 5.11 12.34 6.84
N GLU A 78 3.87 12.26 7.31
CA GLU A 78 3.41 11.17 8.18
C GLU A 78 3.29 9.86 7.38
N LEU A 79 2.75 9.91 6.17
CA LEU A 79 2.75 8.75 5.27
C LEU A 79 4.18 8.24 4.99
N ILE A 80 5.13 9.15 4.79
CA ILE A 80 6.55 8.81 4.61
C ILE A 80 7.12 8.17 5.88
N ALA A 81 6.82 8.72 7.06
CA ALA A 81 7.25 8.13 8.33
C ALA A 81 6.73 6.69 8.48
N HIS A 82 5.47 6.43 8.14
CA HIS A 82 4.93 5.06 8.11
C HIS A 82 5.67 4.14 7.13
N PHE A 83 6.00 4.65 5.93
CA PHE A 83 6.81 3.91 4.95
C PHE A 83 8.21 3.56 5.47
N GLU A 84 8.84 4.47 6.20
CA GLU A 84 10.17 4.26 6.79
C GLU A 84 10.17 3.17 7.86
N THR A 85 9.05 2.95 8.55
CA THR A 85 8.91 1.82 9.50
C THR A 85 8.85 0.44 8.84
N ILE A 86 8.63 0.37 7.53
CA ILE A 86 8.56 -0.91 6.81
C ILE A 86 9.97 -1.31 6.38
N THR A 87 10.43 -2.48 6.82
CA THR A 87 11.74 -3.01 6.43
C THR A 87 11.70 -3.69 5.05
N ASP A 88 12.85 -3.74 4.39
CA ASP A 88 13.03 -4.47 3.13
C ASP A 88 12.71 -5.97 3.30
N GLU A 89 13.05 -6.55 4.46
CA GLU A 89 12.73 -7.95 4.79
C GLU A 89 11.22 -8.23 4.79
N ALA A 90 10.41 -7.31 5.32
CA ALA A 90 8.96 -7.46 5.34
C ALA A 90 8.39 -7.43 3.91
N ALA A 91 8.90 -6.54 3.06
CA ALA A 91 8.54 -6.48 1.65
C ALA A 91 8.93 -7.75 0.90
N LEU A 92 10.14 -8.28 1.11
CA LEU A 92 10.59 -9.53 0.50
C LEU A 92 9.70 -10.71 0.89
N LYS A 93 9.34 -10.84 2.17
CA LYS A 93 8.40 -11.88 2.64
C LYS A 93 7.05 -11.78 1.93
N GLN A 94 6.52 -10.57 1.76
CA GLN A 94 5.26 -10.35 1.05
C GLN A 94 5.37 -10.79 -0.43
N ILE A 95 6.45 -10.39 -1.12
CA ILE A 95 6.71 -10.78 -2.52
C ILE A 95 6.77 -12.30 -2.66
N GLU A 96 7.49 -12.99 -1.78
CA GLU A 96 7.58 -14.45 -1.79
C GLU A 96 6.23 -15.11 -1.57
N GLN A 97 5.44 -14.61 -0.61
CA GLN A 97 4.13 -15.15 -0.30
C GLN A 97 3.16 -15.00 -1.49
N GLN A 98 3.18 -13.84 -2.16
CA GLN A 98 2.39 -13.62 -3.37
C GLN A 98 2.82 -14.57 -4.50
N LYS A 99 4.12 -14.79 -4.70
CA LYS A 99 4.65 -15.77 -5.67
C LYS A 99 4.20 -17.19 -5.34
N LYS A 100 4.25 -17.61 -4.07
CA LYS A 100 3.79 -18.94 -3.63
C LYS A 100 2.29 -19.11 -3.89
N ASN A 101 1.48 -18.10 -3.58
CA ASN A 101 0.04 -18.13 -3.81
C ASN A 101 -0.31 -18.18 -5.30
N ALA A 102 0.41 -17.44 -6.14
CA ALA A 102 0.25 -17.48 -7.59
C ALA A 102 0.54 -18.88 -8.16
N LYS A 103 1.64 -19.52 -7.74
CA LYS A 103 1.98 -20.89 -8.13
C LYS A 103 0.92 -21.91 -7.71
N LYS A 104 0.40 -21.81 -6.48
CA LYS A 104 -0.70 -22.67 -6.00
C LYS A 104 -1.97 -22.52 -6.84
N LYS A 105 -2.32 -21.31 -7.25
CA LYS A 105 -3.51 -21.04 -8.08
C LYS A 105 -3.35 -21.60 -9.50
N ALA A 106 -2.15 -21.52 -10.08
CA ALA A 106 -1.86 -22.08 -11.39
C ALA A 106 -1.95 -23.61 -11.41
N LYS A 107 -1.54 -24.29 -10.32
CA LYS A 107 -1.62 -25.76 -10.21
C LYS A 107 -3.04 -26.31 -10.03
N ARG A 108 -4.02 -25.45 -9.69
CA ARG A 108 -5.44 -25.82 -9.51
C ARG A 108 -6.31 -25.55 -10.73
N LYS A 109 -5.73 -24.96 -11.79
CA LYS A 109 -6.36 -24.79 -13.10
C LYS A 109 -5.88 -25.90 -14.01
#